data_AF-A0A9J6F6B9-F1
#
_entry.id   AF-A0A9J6F6B9-F1
#
_cell.length_a   1.000
_cell.length_b   1.000
_cell.length_c   1.000
_cell.angle_alpha   90.00
_cell.angle_beta   90.00
_cell.angle_gamma   90.00
#
_symmetry.space_group_name_H-M   'P 1'
#
loop_
_entity.id
_entity.type
_entity.pdbx_description
1 polymer ?
#
loop_
_entity_poly.entity_id
_entity_poly.type
_entity_poly.pdbx_seq_one_letter_code
_entity_poly.pdbx_strand_id
1 'polypeptide(L)'
;MQKRLGESKRGCVRHLFEEFLQLLKQNDHNGHYFVRGEAGALCLSDGQFNCQGTFSKDLCSGRLHAINPIERSRSILPTMSKAIELADGRAVNAEYFYRLLFTTENLKLVHPVCHIKSEHDGYCCDPGSWYSDNTMPNDGRGDESVKSRQSTE
;
A
#
# COMPACT_ATOMS: atom_id res chain seq x y z
N MET A 1 15.26 32.73 0.37
CA MET A 1 14.12 32.91 1.29
C MET A 1 13.74 31.52 1.81
N GLN A 2 14.21 31.17 3.01
CA GLN A 2 14.09 29.83 3.59
C GLN A 2 12.67 29.62 4.14
N LYS A 3 11.89 28.69 3.58
CA LYS A 3 10.69 28.18 4.25
C LYS A 3 11.11 27.12 5.26
N ARG A 4 11.48 27.56 6.47
CA ARG A 4 11.32 26.74 7.68
C ARG A 4 10.08 27.25 8.38
N LEU A 5 9.00 26.49 8.35
CA LEU A 5 7.89 26.69 9.28
C LEU A 5 7.34 25.30 9.58
N GLY A 6 7.58 24.83 10.80
CA GLY A 6 7.00 23.59 11.29
C GLY A 6 5.48 23.66 11.14
N GLU A 7 4.93 22.78 10.32
CA GLU A 7 3.49 22.65 10.20
C GLU A 7 2.93 22.17 11.54
N SER A 8 1.80 22.75 11.95
CA SER A 8 1.06 22.22 13.10
C SER A 8 0.68 20.77 12.81
N LYS A 9 0.69 19.88 13.83
CA LYS A 9 0.22 18.48 13.69
C LYS A 9 -1.12 18.38 12.93
N ARG A 10 -2.04 19.33 13.13
CA ARG A 10 -3.34 19.39 12.41
C ARG A 10 -3.19 19.68 10.91
N GLY A 11 -2.20 20.48 10.52
CA GLY A 11 -1.85 20.77 9.13
C GLY A 11 -1.31 19.54 8.41
N CYS A 12 -0.36 18.82 9.03
CA CYS A 12 0.20 17.60 8.45
C CYS A 12 -0.87 16.52 8.23
N VAL A 13 -1.77 16.31 9.20
CA VAL A 13 -2.90 15.37 9.05
C VAL A 13 -3.78 15.81 7.89
N ARG A 14 -4.15 17.08 7.82
CA ARG A 14 -5.01 17.59 6.74
C ARG A 14 -4.36 17.36 5.37
N HIS A 15 -3.08 17.68 5.22
CA HIS A 15 -2.36 17.50 3.96
C HIS A 15 -2.34 16.03 3.53
N LEU A 16 -2.04 15.11 4.46
CA LEU A 16 -2.04 13.68 4.20
C LEU A 16 -3.41 13.17 3.69
N PHE A 17 -4.51 13.64 4.29
CA PHE A 17 -5.86 13.28 3.84
C PHE A 17 -6.24 13.95 2.50
N GLU A 18 -5.73 15.14 2.21
CA GLU A 18 -5.88 15.78 0.90
C GLU A 18 -5.17 14.97 -0.19
N GLU A 19 -3.96 14.46 0.09
CA GLU A 19 -3.24 13.55 -0.81
C GLU A 19 -4.01 12.24 -1.03
N PHE A 20 -4.55 11.62 0.02
CA PHE A 20 -5.42 10.43 -0.13
C PHE A 20 -6.63 10.72 -1.02
N LEU A 21 -7.28 11.86 -0.81
CA LEU A 21 -8.44 12.26 -1.61
C LEU A 21 -8.06 12.49 -3.08
N GLN A 22 -6.90 13.07 -3.33
CA GLN A 22 -6.38 13.26 -4.68
C GLN A 22 -6.13 11.92 -5.36
N LEU A 23 -5.46 10.98 -4.69
CA LEU A 23 -5.19 9.64 -5.21
C LEU A 23 -6.50 8.87 -5.47
N LEU A 24 -7.46 8.93 -4.54
CA LEU A 24 -8.79 8.33 -4.73
C LEU A 24 -9.51 8.92 -5.95
N LYS A 25 -9.53 10.24 -6.11
CA LYS A 25 -10.17 10.88 -7.28
C LYS A 25 -9.48 10.52 -8.59
N GLN A 26 -8.15 10.46 -8.60
CA GLN A 26 -7.37 10.08 -9.77
C GLN A 26 -7.69 8.65 -10.23
N ASN A 27 -8.03 7.76 -9.29
CA ASN A 27 -8.35 6.36 -9.58
C ASN A 27 -9.85 6.04 -9.54
N ASP A 28 -10.70 7.05 -9.67
CA ASP A 28 -12.17 6.96 -9.58
C ASP A 28 -12.66 6.11 -8.38
N HIS A 29 -12.07 6.36 -7.21
CA HIS A 29 -12.33 5.68 -5.95
C HIS A 29 -12.22 4.14 -6.03
N ASN A 30 -11.43 3.66 -6.98
CA ASN A 30 -11.27 2.25 -7.31
C ASN A 30 -12.57 1.54 -7.72
N GLY A 31 -13.54 2.28 -8.28
CA GLY A 31 -14.82 1.73 -8.74
C GLY A 31 -14.66 0.62 -9.79
N HIS A 32 -13.60 0.69 -10.60
CA HIS A 32 -13.25 -0.30 -11.62
C HIS A 32 -13.12 -1.73 -11.07
N TYR A 33 -12.80 -1.92 -9.79
CA TYR A 33 -12.78 -3.24 -9.15
C TYR A 33 -14.11 -4.00 -9.26
N PHE A 34 -15.24 -3.30 -9.42
CA PHE A 34 -16.58 -3.89 -9.49
C PHE A 34 -17.25 -3.73 -10.85
N VAL A 35 -16.52 -3.24 -11.86
CA VAL A 35 -17.02 -3.10 -13.23
C VAL A 35 -16.49 -4.25 -14.08
N ARG A 36 -17.41 -5.03 -14.65
CA ARG A 36 -17.08 -6.18 -15.48
C ARG A 36 -16.33 -5.75 -16.75
N GLY A 37 -15.23 -6.44 -17.05
CA GLY A 37 -14.45 -6.20 -18.26
C GLY A 37 -13.43 -5.07 -18.15
N GLU A 38 -13.40 -4.35 -17.03
CA GLU A 38 -12.34 -3.38 -16.73
C GLU A 38 -11.03 -4.06 -16.33
N ALA A 39 -9.91 -3.38 -16.61
CA ALA A 39 -8.61 -3.82 -16.13
C ALA A 39 -8.58 -3.76 -14.60
N GLY A 40 -8.23 -4.87 -13.95
CA GLY A 40 -8.22 -4.97 -12.48
C GLY A 40 -9.59 -5.28 -11.85
N ALA A 41 -10.63 -5.57 -12.64
CA ALA A 41 -11.90 -6.03 -12.12
C ALA A 41 -11.74 -7.29 -11.25
N LEU A 42 -12.41 -7.32 -10.09
CA LEU A 42 -12.40 -8.46 -9.16
C LEU A 42 -13.36 -9.58 -9.56
N CYS A 43 -14.18 -9.34 -10.59
CA CYS A 43 -15.11 -10.33 -11.13
C CYS A 43 -14.55 -10.99 -12.39
N LEU A 44 -15.07 -12.18 -12.67
CA LEU A 44 -14.85 -12.91 -13.92
C LEU A 44 -15.53 -12.20 -15.10
N SER A 45 -15.31 -12.69 -16.32
CA SER A 45 -15.94 -12.14 -17.54
C SER A 45 -17.47 -12.25 -17.52
N ASP A 46 -18.03 -13.21 -16.79
CA ASP A 46 -19.46 -13.35 -16.53
C ASP A 46 -19.95 -12.55 -15.30
N GLY A 47 -19.07 -11.75 -14.71
CA GLY A 47 -19.30 -10.87 -13.56
C GLY A 47 -19.54 -11.58 -12.25
N GLN A 48 -19.24 -12.87 -12.17
CA GLN A 48 -19.18 -13.58 -10.90
C GLN A 48 -17.94 -13.14 -10.12
N PHE A 49 -18.10 -12.90 -8.82
CA PHE A 49 -16.99 -12.59 -7.93
C PHE A 49 -16.52 -13.85 -7.20
N ASN A 50 -15.21 -14.06 -7.16
CA ASN A 50 -14.60 -15.13 -6.38
C ASN A 50 -14.14 -14.60 -5.04
N CYS A 51 -14.42 -15.36 -3.98
CA CYS A 51 -13.83 -15.11 -2.66
C CYS A 51 -12.31 -15.29 -2.78
N GLN A 52 -11.54 -14.25 -2.47
CA GLN A 52 -10.07 -14.26 -2.59
C GLN A 52 -9.35 -14.98 -1.44
N GLY A 53 -10.09 -15.74 -0.62
CA GLY A 53 -9.55 -16.63 0.41
C GLY A 53 -8.57 -15.96 1.38
N THR A 54 -7.75 -16.77 2.05
CA THR A 54 -6.64 -16.25 2.87
C THR A 54 -5.52 -15.72 1.98
N PHE A 55 -4.68 -14.82 2.50
CA PHE A 55 -3.46 -14.41 1.78
C PHE A 55 -2.43 -15.55 1.62
N SER A 56 -2.62 -16.67 2.31
CA SER A 56 -1.62 -17.74 2.44
C SER A 56 -1.92 -19.05 1.68
N LYS A 57 -3.11 -19.27 1.08
CA LYS A 57 -3.47 -20.49 0.31
C LYS A 57 -4.60 -20.26 -0.71
N ASP A 58 -4.62 -21.08 -1.77
CA ASP A 58 -5.55 -20.97 -2.92
C ASP A 58 -6.99 -21.51 -2.67
N LEU A 59 -7.21 -22.40 -1.69
CA LEU A 59 -8.53 -22.99 -1.39
C LEU A 59 -8.72 -23.21 0.12
N CYS A 60 -9.95 -23.09 0.61
CA CYS A 60 -10.24 -22.97 2.04
C CYS A 60 -11.13 -24.09 2.60
N SER A 61 -10.57 -24.88 3.55
CA SER A 61 -11.27 -25.94 4.31
C SER A 61 -11.28 -25.74 5.85
N GLY A 62 -10.94 -24.54 6.35
CA GLY A 62 -10.75 -24.23 7.79
C GLY A 62 -11.80 -23.29 8.40
N ARG A 63 -11.75 -23.09 9.73
CA ARG A 63 -12.73 -22.30 10.51
C ARG A 63 -12.33 -20.83 10.81
N LEU A 64 -11.13 -20.35 10.43
CA LEU A 64 -10.65 -18.99 10.70
C LEU A 64 -9.75 -18.47 9.55
N HIS A 65 -10.14 -17.36 8.86
CA HIS A 65 -9.45 -16.73 7.71
C HIS A 65 -9.21 -15.20 7.82
N ALA A 66 -7.96 -14.71 7.68
CA ALA A 66 -7.62 -13.28 7.82
C ALA A 66 -7.73 -12.50 6.50
N ILE A 67 -8.34 -11.31 6.56
CA ILE A 67 -8.57 -10.38 5.44
C ILE A 67 -7.97 -9.04 5.80
N ASN A 68 -7.22 -8.43 4.89
CA ASN A 68 -6.47 -7.21 5.21
C ASN A 68 -5.47 -7.51 6.33
N PRO A 69 -4.38 -8.24 6.01
CA PRO A 69 -3.40 -8.67 7.00
C PRO A 69 -2.96 -7.50 7.89
N ILE A 70 -2.72 -6.33 7.29
CA ILE A 70 -2.49 -5.10 8.05
C ILE A 70 -3.84 -4.41 8.31
N GLU A 71 -4.29 -4.47 9.54
CA GLU A 71 -5.62 -3.99 9.90
C GLU A 71 -5.73 -2.46 9.92
N ARG A 72 -6.78 -1.93 9.30
CA ARG A 72 -7.05 -0.48 9.28
C ARG A 72 -7.03 0.16 10.66
N SER A 73 -7.93 -0.25 11.55
CA SER A 73 -8.15 0.45 12.82
C SER A 73 -7.14 0.08 13.90
N ARG A 74 -6.59 -1.15 13.87
CA ARG A 74 -5.66 -1.66 14.88
C ARG A 74 -4.19 -1.43 14.54
N SER A 75 -3.85 -1.35 13.25
CA SER A 75 -2.46 -1.20 12.79
C SER A 75 -2.27 0.10 11.99
N ILE A 76 -2.92 0.25 10.85
CA ILE A 76 -2.63 1.33 9.89
C ILE A 76 -2.87 2.71 10.49
N LEU A 77 -4.05 2.98 11.04
CA LEU A 77 -4.38 4.31 11.58
C LEU A 77 -3.52 4.68 12.81
N PRO A 78 -3.30 3.78 13.80
CA PRO A 78 -2.35 4.03 14.88
C PRO A 78 -0.93 4.26 14.38
N THR A 79 -0.46 3.48 13.42
CA THR A 79 0.88 3.65 12.83
C THR A 79 1.00 4.98 12.10
N MET A 80 0.03 5.36 11.29
CA MET A 80 0.01 6.64 10.58
C MET A 80 0.03 7.82 11.56
N SER A 81 -0.77 7.74 12.64
CA SER A 81 -0.72 8.73 13.71
C SER A 81 0.69 8.82 14.31
N LYS A 82 1.30 7.68 14.63
CA LYS A 82 2.66 7.62 15.18
C LYS A 82 3.72 8.17 14.21
N ALA A 83 3.59 7.90 12.91
CA ALA A 83 4.49 8.43 11.89
C ALA A 83 4.42 9.97 11.81
N ILE A 84 3.22 10.54 11.89
CA ILE A 84 3.03 12.01 11.93
C ILE A 84 3.70 12.61 13.18
N GLU A 85 3.62 11.94 14.32
CA GLU A 85 4.24 12.41 15.56
C GLU A 85 5.77 12.33 15.55
N LEU A 86 6.33 11.32 14.88
CA LEU A 86 7.77 11.04 14.81
C LEU A 86 8.41 11.56 13.52
N ALA A 87 7.66 12.33 12.72
CA ALA A 87 8.10 12.79 11.41
C ALA A 87 9.39 13.61 11.48
N ASP A 88 9.56 14.45 12.51
CA ASP A 88 10.74 15.30 12.72
C ASP A 88 11.15 16.08 11.44
N GLY A 89 10.14 16.64 10.76
CA GLY A 89 10.32 17.38 9.50
C GLY A 89 10.34 16.54 8.22
N ARG A 90 10.27 15.20 8.32
CA ARG A 90 10.11 14.30 7.17
C ARG A 90 8.69 14.29 6.66
N ALA A 91 8.51 14.08 5.36
CA ALA A 91 7.20 13.87 4.77
C ALA A 91 6.72 12.44 5.02
N VAL A 92 5.49 12.28 5.53
CA VAL A 92 4.85 10.96 5.66
C VAL A 92 4.52 10.44 4.26
N ASN A 93 4.81 9.17 4.01
CA ASN A 93 4.58 8.53 2.72
C ASN A 93 3.08 8.26 2.48
N ALA A 94 2.39 9.22 1.88
CA ALA A 94 0.96 9.09 1.56
C ALA A 94 0.68 7.89 0.64
N GLU A 95 1.54 7.61 -0.33
CA GLU A 95 1.36 6.50 -1.26
C GLU A 95 1.37 5.15 -0.54
N TYR A 96 2.30 4.94 0.39
CA TYR A 96 2.36 3.72 1.20
C TYR A 96 1.06 3.48 1.98
N PHE A 97 0.60 4.48 2.74
CA PHE A 97 -0.65 4.34 3.51
C PHE A 97 -1.88 4.23 2.61
N TYR A 98 -1.91 4.92 1.47
CA TYR A 98 -2.98 4.81 0.48
C TYR A 98 -3.12 3.36 -0.04
N ARG A 99 -2.00 2.73 -0.43
CA ARG A 99 -1.98 1.34 -0.92
C ARG A 99 -2.56 0.38 0.12
N LEU A 100 -2.20 0.57 1.39
CA LEU A 100 -2.73 -0.26 2.48
C LEU A 100 -4.21 -0.01 2.81
N LEU A 101 -4.71 1.21 2.64
CA LEU A 101 -6.07 1.59 3.04
C LEU A 101 -7.12 1.34 1.97
N PHE A 102 -6.77 1.58 0.70
CA PHE A 102 -7.77 1.78 -0.35
C PHE A 102 -7.60 0.87 -1.57
N THR A 103 -6.55 0.05 -1.62
CA THR A 103 -6.25 -0.78 -2.79
C THR A 103 -6.26 -2.27 -2.47
N THR A 104 -6.34 -3.09 -3.51
CA THR A 104 -6.27 -4.56 -3.39
C THR A 104 -4.91 -5.10 -2.94
N GLU A 105 -3.90 -4.23 -2.75
CA GLU A 105 -2.63 -4.65 -2.12
C GLU A 105 -2.82 -5.12 -0.67
N ASN A 106 -3.78 -4.52 0.03
CA ASN A 106 -4.15 -4.94 1.39
C ASN A 106 -5.67 -5.14 1.54
N LEU A 107 -6.49 -4.89 0.52
CA LEU A 107 -7.92 -5.23 0.54
C LEU A 107 -8.20 -6.56 -0.16
N LYS A 108 -8.95 -7.45 0.49
CA LYS A 108 -9.48 -8.67 -0.13
C LYS A 108 -11.00 -8.67 -0.19
N LEU A 109 -11.54 -9.08 -1.34
CA LEU A 109 -12.95 -9.42 -1.51
C LEU A 109 -13.19 -10.84 -1.02
N VAL A 110 -14.02 -10.97 0.01
CA VAL A 110 -14.30 -12.25 0.65
C VAL A 110 -15.77 -12.44 0.95
N HIS A 111 -16.16 -13.71 1.07
CA HIS A 111 -17.45 -14.06 1.62
C HIS A 111 -17.51 -13.67 3.12
N PRO A 112 -18.66 -13.22 3.66
CA PRO A 112 -18.78 -12.85 5.08
C PRO A 112 -18.36 -13.94 6.07
N VAL A 113 -18.51 -15.22 5.71
CA VAL A 113 -18.06 -16.37 6.52
C VAL A 113 -16.53 -16.48 6.57
N CYS A 114 -15.84 -16.00 5.53
CA CYS A 114 -14.39 -15.93 5.50
C CYS A 114 -13.86 -14.66 6.19
N HIS A 115 -14.72 -13.76 6.67
CA HIS A 115 -14.30 -12.56 7.39
C HIS A 115 -13.99 -12.86 8.85
N ILE A 116 -12.71 -13.09 9.17
CA ILE A 116 -12.25 -13.02 10.56
C ILE A 116 -12.55 -11.64 11.13
N LYS A 117 -13.16 -11.65 12.31
CA LYS A 117 -13.41 -10.45 13.12
C LYS A 117 -12.44 -10.31 14.30
N SER A 118 -11.66 -11.36 14.58
CA SER A 118 -10.59 -11.34 15.59
C SER A 118 -9.34 -10.64 15.07
N GLU A 119 -8.32 -10.50 15.91
CA GLU A 119 -7.04 -9.89 15.51
C GLU A 119 -6.31 -10.70 14.45
N HIS A 120 -5.64 -9.99 13.55
CA HIS A 120 -4.73 -10.58 12.58
C HIS A 120 -3.31 -10.55 13.15
N ASP A 121 -2.88 -11.65 13.75
CA ASP A 121 -1.53 -11.76 14.29
C ASP A 121 -0.48 -11.82 13.17
N GLY A 122 0.66 -11.18 13.42
CA GLY A 122 1.87 -11.35 12.60
C GLY A 122 2.02 -10.40 11.40
N TYR A 123 1.12 -9.43 11.22
CA TYR A 123 1.22 -8.43 10.16
C TYR A 123 1.19 -7.01 10.72
N CYS A 124 2.13 -6.18 10.28
CA CYS A 124 2.26 -4.80 10.71
C CYS A 124 2.71 -3.90 9.57
N CYS A 125 2.52 -2.60 9.75
CA CYS A 125 3.07 -1.61 8.84
C CYS A 125 4.61 -1.67 8.85
N ASP A 126 5.23 -1.67 7.67
CA ASP A 126 6.68 -1.61 7.50
C ASP A 126 7.22 -0.21 7.87
N PRO A 127 8.04 -0.08 8.93
CA PRO A 127 8.66 1.18 9.34
C PRO A 127 9.54 1.83 8.28
N GLY A 128 10.15 1.04 7.38
CA GLY A 128 10.99 1.55 6.30
C GLY A 128 10.21 2.34 5.25
N SER A 129 8.89 2.10 5.15
CA SER A 129 8.01 2.73 4.17
C SER A 129 7.23 3.93 4.71
N TRP A 130 7.41 4.33 5.98
CA TRP A 130 6.59 5.39 6.61
C TRP A 130 6.83 6.79 6.05
N TYR A 131 8.01 7.06 5.49
CA TYR A 131 8.41 8.38 5.04
C TYR A 131 8.89 8.34 3.58
N SER A 132 8.74 9.46 2.89
CA SER A 132 9.00 9.59 1.45
C SER A 132 10.48 9.80 1.10
N ASP A 133 11.37 9.83 2.11
CA ASP A 133 12.80 10.14 1.97
C ASP A 133 13.59 8.96 1.36
N ASN A 134 13.20 8.53 0.15
CA ASN A 134 14.12 7.80 -0.73
C ASN A 134 14.78 8.82 -1.66
N THR A 135 15.85 9.45 -1.17
CA THR A 135 17.01 9.63 -2.05
C THR A 135 17.54 8.24 -2.36
N MET A 136 17.29 7.74 -3.58
CA MET A 136 18.21 6.75 -4.13
C MET A 136 19.63 7.35 -4.03
N PRO A 137 20.64 6.65 -3.48
CA PRO A 137 22.01 7.01 -3.73
C PRO A 137 22.22 6.86 -5.24
N ASN A 138 22.33 7.99 -5.94
CA ASN A 138 22.91 8.01 -7.28
C ASN A 138 24.39 7.67 -7.10
N ASP A 139 24.70 6.38 -6.97
CA ASP A 139 26.09 5.91 -6.99
C ASP A 139 26.51 5.96 -8.46
N GLY A 140 26.92 7.17 -8.87
CA GLY A 140 27.33 7.53 -10.22
C GLY A 140 28.60 6.80 -10.66
N ARG A 141 28.52 5.49 -10.84
CA ARG A 141 29.47 4.73 -11.64
C ARG A 141 28.93 4.65 -13.06
N GLY A 142 29.41 5.62 -13.86
CA GLY A 142 29.26 5.64 -15.29
C GLY A 142 29.82 4.38 -15.94
N ASP A 143 29.15 4.01 -17.02
CA ASP A 143 29.59 3.13 -18.09
C ASP A 143 31.00 3.49 -18.57
N GLU A 144 31.96 2.59 -18.36
CA GLU A 144 33.15 2.48 -19.21
C GLU A 144 33.10 1.13 -19.93
N SER A 145 32.54 1.19 -21.13
CA SER A 145 32.76 0.27 -22.23
C SER A 145 34.25 -0.12 -22.38
N VAL A 146 34.57 -1.41 -22.32
CA VAL A 146 35.79 -1.96 -22.95
C VAL A 146 35.44 -3.18 -23.83
N LYS A 147 35.90 -3.06 -25.06
CA LYS A 147 35.73 -3.91 -26.24
C LYS A 147 36.32 -5.33 -26.07
N SER A 148 35.67 -6.26 -26.77
CA SER A 148 36.19 -7.43 -27.51
C SER A 148 37.28 -8.32 -26.89
N ARG A 149 37.09 -9.64 -26.99
CA ARG A 149 37.89 -10.49 -27.89
C ARG A 149 37.30 -11.89 -28.04
N GLN A 150 37.47 -12.39 -29.26
CA GLN A 150 37.15 -13.71 -29.77
C GLN A 150 38.22 -14.75 -29.36
N SER A 151 37.79 -16.02 -29.42
CA SER A 151 38.53 -17.24 -29.83
C SER A 151 39.46 -18.01 -28.88
N THR A 152 39.39 -19.34 -29.09
CA THR A 152 40.30 -20.47 -28.73
C THR A 152 40.31 -20.87 -27.25
N GLU A 153 40.15 -22.14 -26.86
CA GLU A 153 40.50 -23.43 -27.50
C GLU A 153 39.36 -24.46 -27.49
#